data_AF-A0A836Q7G2-F1
#
_entry.id   AF-A0A836Q7G2-F1
#
_cell.length_a   1.000
_cell.length_b   1.000
_cell.length_c   1.000
_cell.angle_alpha   90.00
_cell.angle_beta   90.00
_cell.angle_gamma   90.00
#
_symmetry.space_group_name_H-M   'P 1'
#
loop_
_entity.id
_entity.type
_entity.pdbx_description
1 polymer ?
#
loop_
_entity_poly.entity_id
_entity_poly.type
_entity_poly.pdbx_seq_one_letter_code
_entity_poly.pdbx_strand_id
1 'polypeptide(L)'
;MAEIQKPADQPEQKPDAALKRLDNLGKDRTVNNDQVTEAEAQRTNKFNTFGDMKAYADSNPLLIDMGDGTEVSSKGERVAWDPLKDVKTKTGEAVGFVRDKTEQLVFPLRGKEDTQVHYTACAAAYAAFPEFARHPNIDRALIPALIRNELHFYSDAKEKPVEGILNVFGDLPKESLSIGPAQIQKQNIERLMQSYPQLNDPELGNIAGNPLRAALNPEKAPWFVAALLAENISRREASGLPITHQALIQDYNPGGKAHFNHVHEQLIWIKSHHAGW
;
A
#
# COMPACT_ATOMS: atom_id res chain seq x y z
N MET A 1 -22.76 22.94 73.52
CA MET A 1 -23.31 21.81 74.29
C MET A 1 -24.68 21.49 73.73
N ALA A 2 -24.81 20.32 73.10
CA ALA A 2 -26.08 19.62 72.88
C ALA A 2 -25.71 18.18 72.47
N GLU A 3 -25.98 17.24 73.37
CA GLU A 3 -25.90 15.80 73.19
C GLU A 3 -26.86 15.31 72.11
N ILE A 4 -26.41 14.37 71.27
CA ILE A 4 -27.30 13.42 70.61
C ILE A 4 -26.70 12.01 70.78
N GLN A 5 -27.57 11.11 71.20
CA GLN A 5 -27.37 9.75 71.71
C GLN A 5 -26.82 8.74 70.67
N LYS A 6 -25.97 7.83 71.14
CA LYS A 6 -25.92 6.40 70.74
C LYS A 6 -26.87 5.60 71.67
N PRO A 7 -27.30 4.34 71.42
CA PRO A 7 -26.74 3.26 70.57
C PRO A 7 -27.85 2.51 69.74
N ALA A 8 -27.63 1.49 68.90
CA ALA A 8 -27.33 0.11 69.28
C ALA A 8 -27.06 -0.79 68.05
N ASP A 9 -26.27 -1.84 68.32
CA ASP A 9 -25.81 -2.91 67.44
C ASP A 9 -26.92 -3.72 66.74
N GLN A 10 -26.60 -4.21 65.53
CA GLN A 10 -26.74 -5.62 65.08
C GLN A 10 -26.45 -5.74 63.56
N PRO A 11 -26.18 -6.94 63.01
CA PRO A 11 -24.90 -7.64 63.00
C PRO A 11 -24.31 -7.73 61.57
N GLU A 12 -23.05 -8.17 61.49
CA GLU A 12 -22.32 -8.46 60.24
C GLU A 12 -23.13 -9.30 59.24
N GLN A 13 -23.35 -8.76 58.03
CA GLN A 13 -23.63 -9.55 56.83
C GLN A 13 -22.44 -9.43 55.88
N LYS A 14 -21.84 -10.60 55.62
CA LYS A 14 -20.73 -10.83 54.70
C LYS A 14 -21.09 -10.35 53.28
N PRO A 15 -20.18 -9.67 52.55
CA PRO A 15 -20.35 -9.50 51.12
C PRO A 15 -20.22 -10.87 50.43
N ASP A 16 -21.22 -11.18 49.64
CA ASP A 16 -21.31 -12.36 48.81
C ASP A 16 -20.11 -12.49 47.86
N ALA A 17 -19.77 -13.75 47.63
CA ALA A 17 -18.63 -14.22 46.87
C ALA A 17 -18.73 -13.86 45.37
N ALA A 18 -17.73 -13.15 44.85
CA ALA A 18 -17.19 -13.34 43.49
C ALA A 18 -15.99 -12.40 43.22
N LEU A 19 -14.92 -12.54 44.00
CA LEU A 19 -13.61 -11.98 43.65
C LEU A 19 -12.55 -13.06 43.89
N LYS A 20 -12.43 -13.97 42.91
CA LYS A 20 -11.27 -14.84 42.74
C LYS A 20 -10.74 -14.69 41.31
N ARG A 21 -9.64 -13.92 41.21
CA ARG A 21 -8.44 -14.11 40.39
C ARG A 21 -8.64 -14.74 39.00
N LEU A 22 -8.51 -13.91 37.96
CA LEU A 22 -8.11 -14.32 36.60
C LEU A 22 -6.59 -14.08 36.41
N ASP A 23 -5.79 -14.64 37.31
CA ASP A 23 -4.36 -14.86 37.07
C ASP A 23 -4.23 -16.34 36.68
N ASN A 24 -4.34 -16.65 35.37
CA ASN A 24 -3.85 -17.90 34.71
C ASN A 24 -4.36 -18.04 33.27
N LEU A 25 -4.09 -17.07 32.40
CA LEU A 25 -4.24 -17.22 30.93
C LEU A 25 -2.90 -16.92 30.26
N GLY A 26 -1.93 -17.77 30.57
CA GLY A 26 -0.56 -17.58 30.08
C GLY A 26 0.38 -18.63 30.64
N LYS A 27 0.08 -19.91 30.39
CA LYS A 27 1.04 -21.02 30.37
C LYS A 27 0.36 -22.26 29.80
N ASP A 28 1.09 -22.92 28.90
CA ASP A 28 0.88 -24.26 28.37
C ASP A 28 -0.26 -24.47 27.36
N ARG A 29 0.00 -24.06 26.11
CA ARG A 29 -0.34 -24.89 24.95
C ARG A 29 0.85 -24.96 24.00
N THR A 30 1.75 -25.88 24.30
CA THR A 30 2.71 -26.39 23.32
C THR A 30 1.88 -27.08 22.23
N VAL A 31 1.85 -26.49 21.03
CA VAL A 31 1.25 -27.13 19.85
C VAL A 31 2.16 -28.28 19.48
N ASN A 32 1.69 -29.52 19.64
CA ASN A 32 2.47 -30.70 19.24
C ASN A 32 2.50 -30.79 17.71
N ASN A 33 3.63 -31.21 17.15
CA ASN A 33 3.85 -31.33 15.70
C ASN A 33 2.75 -32.15 15.00
N ASP A 34 2.18 -33.14 15.69
CA ASP A 34 1.07 -33.96 15.16
C ASP A 34 -0.18 -33.12 14.82
N GLN A 35 -0.47 -32.04 15.56
CA GLN A 35 -1.61 -31.16 15.29
C GLN A 35 -1.35 -30.21 14.10
N VAL A 36 -0.07 -29.90 13.83
CA VAL A 36 0.32 -29.10 12.66
C VAL A 36 0.27 -29.99 11.41
N THR A 37 0.72 -31.24 11.51
CA THR A 37 0.65 -32.21 10.40
C THR A 37 -0.79 -32.60 10.07
N GLU A 38 -1.69 -32.73 11.06
CA GLU A 38 -3.12 -32.97 10.84
C GLU A 38 -3.82 -31.77 10.18
N ALA A 39 -3.42 -30.54 10.51
CA ALA A 39 -3.91 -29.32 9.84
C ALA A 39 -3.38 -29.16 8.40
N GLU A 40 -2.14 -29.59 8.12
CA GLU A 40 -1.57 -29.61 6.77
C GLU A 40 -2.12 -30.74 5.90
N ALA A 41 -2.43 -31.90 6.47
CA ALA A 41 -3.14 -32.98 5.79
C ALA A 41 -4.58 -32.60 5.41
N GLN A 42 -5.25 -31.77 6.22
CA GLN A 42 -6.59 -31.24 5.90
C GLN A 42 -6.58 -30.11 4.86
N ARG A 43 -5.44 -29.48 4.59
CA ARG A 43 -5.30 -28.40 3.59
C ARG A 43 -5.05 -28.90 2.17
N THR A 44 -4.68 -30.16 1.99
CA THR A 44 -4.18 -30.66 0.70
C THR A 44 -5.18 -31.45 -0.14
N ASN A 45 -6.45 -31.59 0.25
CA ASN A 45 -7.49 -32.15 -0.63
C ASN A 45 -8.91 -31.97 -0.06
N LYS A 46 -9.51 -30.77 -0.13
CA LYS A 46 -10.90 -30.58 0.34
C LYS A 46 -11.93 -30.14 -0.67
N PHE A 47 -11.54 -29.84 -1.91
CA PHE A 47 -12.50 -29.52 -2.97
C PHE A 47 -12.01 -30.10 -4.29
N ASN A 48 -12.37 -31.36 -4.55
CA ASN A 48 -12.03 -32.01 -5.81
C ASN A 48 -13.13 -31.79 -6.87
N THR A 49 -14.32 -31.35 -6.45
CA THR A 49 -15.41 -31.00 -7.36
C THR A 49 -16.19 -29.79 -6.88
N PHE A 50 -16.90 -29.14 -7.79
CA PHE A 50 -17.83 -28.04 -7.48
C PHE A 50 -18.94 -28.45 -6.50
N GLY A 51 -19.27 -29.75 -6.41
CA GLY A 51 -20.25 -30.26 -5.46
C GLY A 51 -19.82 -30.13 -3.99
N ASP A 52 -18.52 -30.26 -3.72
CA ASP A 52 -17.96 -30.21 -2.36
C ASP A 52 -18.03 -28.79 -1.77
N MET A 53 -17.90 -27.77 -2.61
CA MET A 53 -18.03 -26.36 -2.20
C MET A 53 -19.47 -26.01 -1.82
N LYS A 54 -20.46 -26.60 -2.51
CA LYS A 54 -21.88 -26.35 -2.26
C LYS A 54 -22.32 -26.92 -0.91
N ALA A 55 -21.92 -28.16 -0.60
CA ALA A 55 -22.21 -28.78 0.70
C ALA A 55 -21.56 -28.01 1.87
N TYR A 56 -20.38 -27.42 1.67
CA TYR A 56 -19.72 -26.59 2.67
C TYR A 56 -20.45 -25.26 2.91
N ALA A 57 -20.95 -24.61 1.85
CA ALA A 57 -21.77 -23.40 1.94
C ALA A 57 -23.12 -23.66 2.63
N ASP A 58 -23.78 -24.77 2.29
CA ASP A 58 -25.08 -25.15 2.87
C ASP A 58 -24.97 -25.51 4.37
N SER A 59 -23.79 -25.95 4.83
CA SER A 59 -23.53 -26.29 6.24
C SER A 59 -23.04 -25.12 7.11
N ASN A 60 -22.78 -23.94 6.53
CA ASN A 60 -22.30 -22.75 7.24
C ASN A 60 -23.14 -21.51 6.86
N PRO A 61 -24.34 -21.32 7.45
CA PRO A 61 -25.34 -20.37 6.97
C PRO A 61 -25.08 -18.90 7.32
N LEU A 62 -23.85 -18.52 7.67
CA LEU A 62 -23.49 -17.10 7.84
C LEU A 62 -22.90 -16.54 6.56
N LEU A 63 -23.67 -16.50 5.47
CA LEU A 63 -23.39 -15.61 4.33
C LEU A 63 -24.64 -15.42 3.46
N ILE A 64 -25.05 -14.16 3.41
CA ILE A 64 -25.63 -13.45 2.25
C ILE A 64 -26.98 -13.98 1.76
N ASP A 65 -28.02 -13.32 2.24
CA ASP A 65 -29.32 -13.24 1.58
C ASP A 65 -29.16 -12.56 0.20
N MET A 66 -29.41 -13.33 -0.86
CA MET A 66 -29.67 -12.85 -2.22
C MET A 66 -31.07 -13.33 -2.65
N GLY A 67 -32.12 -12.90 -1.95
CA GLY A 67 -33.51 -13.33 -2.23
C GLY A 67 -34.56 -12.24 -2.06
N ASP A 68 -35.13 -11.81 -3.19
CA ASP A 68 -36.57 -11.60 -3.43
C ASP A 68 -37.53 -11.32 -2.25
N GLY A 69 -37.40 -10.14 -1.65
CA GLY A 69 -38.57 -9.26 -1.42
C GLY A 69 -39.78 -9.85 -0.65
N THR A 70 -39.56 -10.69 0.37
CA THR A 70 -40.60 -10.99 1.36
C THR A 70 -40.13 -10.63 2.77
N GLU A 71 -40.93 -9.79 3.41
CA GLU A 71 -40.62 -9.02 4.60
C GLU A 71 -40.41 -9.90 5.84
N VAL A 72 -39.35 -9.60 6.60
CA VAL A 72 -39.32 -9.88 8.04
C VAL A 72 -39.17 -8.56 8.76
N SER A 73 -40.30 -8.08 9.29
CA SER A 73 -40.34 -6.92 10.19
C SER A 73 -39.62 -7.29 11.49
N SER A 74 -38.50 -6.61 11.78
CA SER A 74 -38.04 -6.44 13.15
C SER A 74 -38.00 -4.95 13.42
N LYS A 75 -38.76 -4.54 14.44
CA LYS A 75 -38.86 -3.15 14.90
C LYS A 75 -37.47 -2.70 15.36
N GLY A 76 -36.79 -1.97 14.49
CA GLY A 76 -35.53 -1.28 14.76
C GLY A 76 -35.41 -0.12 13.79
N GLU A 77 -34.91 1.01 14.27
CA GLU A 77 -34.66 2.19 13.45
C GLU A 77 -33.74 1.77 12.29
N ARG A 78 -34.17 2.01 11.04
CA ARG A 78 -33.33 1.76 9.86
C ARG A 78 -32.16 2.75 9.91
N VAL A 79 -31.08 2.35 10.55
CA VAL A 79 -29.81 3.09 10.47
C VAL A 79 -29.24 2.81 9.08
N ALA A 80 -29.32 3.80 8.20
CA ALA A 80 -28.64 3.75 6.92
C ALA A 80 -27.15 3.55 7.18
N TRP A 81 -26.62 2.41 6.76
CA TRP A 81 -25.21 2.07 6.94
C TRP A 81 -24.33 3.09 6.21
N ASP A 82 -23.52 3.84 6.97
CA ASP A 82 -22.53 4.78 6.45
C ASP A 82 -21.13 4.22 6.74
N PRO A 83 -20.48 3.60 5.72
CA PRO A 83 -19.20 2.90 5.91
C PRO A 83 -18.07 3.79 6.44
N LEU A 84 -18.17 5.13 6.31
CA LEU A 84 -17.13 6.06 6.77
C LEU A 84 -17.29 6.45 8.24
N LYS A 85 -18.50 6.36 8.80
CA LYS A 85 -18.77 6.70 10.21
C LYS A 85 -18.64 5.52 11.15
N ASP A 86 -19.15 4.35 10.77
CA ASP A 86 -19.25 3.20 11.69
C ASP A 86 -17.92 2.45 11.91
N VAL A 87 -16.93 2.66 11.03
CA VAL A 87 -15.56 2.13 11.19
C VAL A 87 -14.75 2.91 12.24
N LYS A 88 -15.07 4.20 12.45
CA LYS A 88 -14.33 5.08 13.37
C LYS A 88 -14.63 4.80 14.84
N THR A 89 -15.79 4.25 15.17
CA THR A 89 -16.23 4.05 16.56
C THR A 89 -15.67 2.78 17.21
N LYS A 90 -15.28 1.76 16.43
CA LYS A 90 -14.68 0.52 16.96
C LYS A 90 -13.15 0.54 17.09
N THR A 91 -12.49 1.59 16.61
CA THR A 91 -11.02 1.70 16.58
C THR A 91 -10.42 2.41 17.79
N GLY A 92 -11.24 2.93 18.70
CA GLY A 92 -10.78 3.71 19.86
C GLY A 92 -10.19 2.92 21.03
N GLU A 93 -10.47 1.62 21.17
CA GLU A 93 -10.13 0.86 22.39
C GLU A 93 -8.96 -0.14 22.25
N ALA A 94 -8.40 -0.32 21.04
CA ALA A 94 -7.26 -1.23 20.79
C ALA A 94 -5.91 -0.50 20.66
N VAL A 95 -5.82 0.72 21.20
CA VAL A 95 -4.67 1.62 21.03
C VAL A 95 -3.64 1.33 22.12
N GLY A 96 -2.75 0.36 21.87
CA GLY A 96 -1.59 0.15 22.76
C GLY A 96 -0.56 -0.88 22.29
N PHE A 97 -0.95 -1.88 21.50
CA PHE A 97 -0.07 -3.02 21.16
C PHE A 97 0.14 -3.28 19.65
N VAL A 98 -0.46 -2.49 18.74
CA VAL A 98 -0.48 -2.76 17.28
C VAL A 98 0.11 -1.61 16.47
N ARG A 99 1.35 -1.19 16.78
CA ARG A 99 2.01 -0.13 15.99
C ARG A 99 2.91 -0.66 14.87
N ASP A 100 3.36 -1.91 14.97
CA ASP A 100 4.35 -2.47 14.01
C ASP A 100 3.71 -3.30 12.88
N LYS A 101 2.54 -3.92 13.13
CA LYS A 101 1.82 -4.73 12.11
C LYS A 101 0.88 -3.92 11.22
N THR A 102 0.45 -2.74 11.65
CA THR A 102 -0.49 -1.88 10.92
C THR A 102 0.18 -1.09 9.80
N GLU A 103 1.43 -0.64 9.98
CA GLU A 103 2.13 0.06 8.90
C GLU A 103 2.43 -0.86 7.72
N GLN A 104 2.82 -2.12 7.93
CA GLN A 104 3.01 -3.09 6.84
C GLN A 104 1.70 -3.44 6.11
N LEU A 105 0.56 -3.40 6.81
CA LEU A 105 -0.76 -3.61 6.20
C LEU A 105 -1.20 -2.41 5.33
N VAL A 106 -0.70 -1.21 5.62
CA VAL A 106 -1.07 0.02 4.90
C VAL A 106 -0.03 0.37 3.82
N PHE A 107 1.25 0.11 4.07
CA PHE A 107 2.41 0.38 3.21
C PHE A 107 3.29 -0.88 3.05
N PRO A 108 2.87 -1.85 2.23
CA PRO A 108 3.47 -3.19 2.19
C PRO A 108 4.91 -3.24 1.67
N LEU A 109 5.33 -2.21 0.92
CA LEU A 109 6.64 -2.13 0.26
C LEU A 109 7.64 -1.27 1.04
N ARG A 110 7.22 -0.64 2.15
CA ARG A 110 8.11 0.13 3.02
C ARG A 110 9.22 -0.76 3.58
N GLY A 111 10.47 -0.39 3.34
CA GLY A 111 11.66 -1.17 3.70
C GLY A 111 11.91 -2.40 2.81
N LYS A 112 11.14 -2.57 1.74
CA LYS A 112 11.27 -3.65 0.74
C LYS A 112 11.29 -3.09 -0.68
N GLU A 113 11.64 -1.82 -0.84
CA GLU A 113 11.56 -1.10 -2.10
C GLU A 113 12.41 -1.77 -3.19
N ASP A 114 13.55 -2.38 -2.82
CA ASP A 114 14.44 -3.12 -3.73
C ASP A 114 13.77 -4.28 -4.48
N THR A 115 12.65 -4.81 -3.96
CA THR A 115 11.92 -5.89 -4.64
C THR A 115 11.22 -5.43 -5.92
N GLN A 116 11.06 -4.12 -6.11
CA GLN A 116 10.32 -3.51 -7.22
C GLN A 116 11.15 -2.43 -7.97
N VAL A 117 12.43 -2.26 -7.63
CA VAL A 117 13.32 -1.30 -8.29
C VAL A 117 14.29 -2.04 -9.20
N HIS A 118 14.23 -1.77 -10.49
CA HIS A 118 15.16 -2.33 -11.48
C HIS A 118 16.30 -1.34 -11.77
N TYR A 119 17.32 -1.31 -10.92
CA TYR A 119 18.40 -0.32 -11.00
C TYR A 119 19.20 -0.33 -12.30
N THR A 120 19.44 -1.49 -12.93
CA THR A 120 20.12 -1.55 -14.23
C THR A 120 19.29 -0.89 -15.33
N ALA A 121 17.97 -1.01 -15.28
CA ALA A 121 17.07 -0.27 -16.16
C ALA A 121 17.04 1.22 -15.81
N CYS A 122 17.17 1.59 -14.54
CA CYS A 122 17.32 2.99 -14.13
C CYS A 122 18.59 3.62 -14.72
N ALA A 123 19.72 2.91 -14.67
CA ALA A 123 20.98 3.37 -15.25
C ALA A 123 20.90 3.47 -16.79
N ALA A 124 20.30 2.47 -17.45
CA ALA A 124 20.07 2.50 -18.89
C ALA A 124 19.17 3.67 -19.31
N ALA A 125 18.05 3.87 -18.60
CA ALA A 125 17.15 4.98 -18.84
C ALA A 125 17.85 6.33 -18.58
N TYR A 126 18.65 6.48 -17.53
CA TYR A 126 19.43 7.70 -17.31
C TYR A 126 20.36 8.02 -18.49
N ALA A 127 21.04 7.01 -19.02
CA ALA A 127 22.00 7.18 -20.12
C ALA A 127 21.33 7.47 -21.47
N ALA A 128 20.09 7.00 -21.68
CA ALA A 128 19.39 7.11 -22.95
C ALA A 128 18.82 8.50 -23.26
N PHE A 129 18.58 9.33 -22.24
CA PHE A 129 17.94 10.64 -22.41
C PHE A 129 18.99 11.77 -22.41
N PRO A 130 19.14 12.54 -23.51
CA PRO A 130 20.19 13.53 -23.66
C PRO A 130 20.07 14.72 -22.70
N GLU A 131 18.89 14.96 -22.13
CA GLU A 131 18.62 15.99 -21.11
C GLU A 131 19.56 15.83 -19.92
N PHE A 132 19.81 14.59 -19.46
CA PHE A 132 20.68 14.34 -18.33
C PHE A 132 22.14 14.66 -18.64
N ALA A 133 22.60 14.42 -19.87
CA ALA A 133 23.97 14.75 -20.28
C ALA A 133 24.24 16.26 -20.30
N ARG A 134 23.21 17.09 -20.50
CA ARG A 134 23.32 18.56 -20.42
C ARG A 134 23.44 19.08 -18.99
N HIS A 135 23.02 18.29 -17.99
CA HIS A 135 22.99 18.66 -16.58
C HIS A 135 23.75 17.64 -15.72
N PRO A 136 25.10 17.64 -15.75
CA PRO A 136 25.92 16.67 -15.01
C PRO A 136 25.81 16.78 -13.49
N ASN A 137 25.16 17.83 -12.98
CA ASN A 137 24.81 17.98 -11.57
C ASN A 137 23.59 17.15 -11.15
N ILE A 138 22.81 16.64 -12.10
CA ILE A 138 21.77 15.65 -11.84
C ILE A 138 22.44 14.29 -11.73
N ASP A 139 22.03 13.52 -10.73
CA ASP A 139 22.70 12.29 -10.36
C ASP A 139 21.89 11.12 -10.91
N ARG A 140 22.56 10.13 -11.49
CA ARG A 140 21.93 8.90 -11.97
C ARG A 140 21.11 8.17 -10.91
N ALA A 141 21.44 8.35 -9.62
CA ALA A 141 20.68 7.81 -8.50
C ALA A 141 19.30 8.48 -8.31
N LEU A 142 18.99 9.58 -8.99
CA LEU A 142 17.70 10.28 -8.84
C LEU A 142 16.52 9.42 -9.30
N ILE A 143 16.62 8.74 -10.44
CA ILE A 143 15.56 7.86 -10.96
C ILE A 143 15.21 6.77 -9.93
N PRO A 144 16.15 5.93 -9.46
CA PRO A 144 15.83 4.90 -8.48
C PRO A 144 15.41 5.49 -7.13
N ALA A 145 15.93 6.65 -6.72
CA ALA A 145 15.50 7.31 -5.48
C ALA A 145 14.02 7.74 -5.52
N LEU A 146 13.55 8.25 -6.66
CA LEU A 146 12.14 8.59 -6.86
C LEU A 146 11.26 7.34 -6.83
N ILE A 147 11.64 6.27 -7.53
CA ILE A 147 10.87 5.01 -7.52
C ILE A 147 10.80 4.44 -6.10
N ARG A 148 11.93 4.39 -5.37
CA ARG A 148 11.93 3.97 -3.95
C ARG A 148 11.02 4.84 -3.09
N ASN A 149 10.98 6.15 -3.33
CA ASN A 149 10.05 7.03 -2.63
C ASN A 149 8.59 6.67 -2.89
N GLU A 150 8.22 6.44 -4.15
CA GLU A 150 6.84 6.05 -4.47
C GLU A 150 6.47 4.70 -3.85
N LEU A 151 7.40 3.73 -3.85
CA LEU A 151 7.23 2.44 -3.20
C LEU A 151 7.12 2.55 -1.66
N HIS A 152 7.85 3.47 -1.04
CA HIS A 152 7.81 3.70 0.40
C HIS A 152 6.45 4.23 0.90
N PHE A 153 5.76 4.97 0.04
CA PHE A 153 4.42 5.51 0.29
C PHE A 153 3.31 4.76 -0.46
N TYR A 154 3.65 3.67 -1.16
CA TYR A 154 2.70 2.83 -1.88
C TYR A 154 1.72 2.18 -0.92
N SER A 155 0.43 2.27 -1.23
CA SER A 155 -0.63 1.70 -0.40
C SER A 155 -1.51 0.74 -1.19
N ASP A 156 -1.48 -0.54 -0.81
CA ASP A 156 -2.28 -1.62 -1.43
C ASP A 156 -3.75 -1.24 -1.61
N ALA A 157 -4.34 -0.56 -0.61
CA ALA A 157 -5.74 -0.18 -0.63
C ALA A 157 -6.10 0.81 -1.75
N LYS A 158 -5.13 1.61 -2.20
CA LYS A 158 -5.31 2.59 -3.28
C LYS A 158 -4.94 2.01 -4.64
N GLU A 159 -3.87 1.22 -4.67
CA GLU A 159 -3.20 0.85 -5.92
C GLU A 159 -3.71 -0.47 -6.52
N LYS A 160 -4.02 -1.49 -5.70
CA LYS A 160 -4.55 -2.78 -6.20
C LYS A 160 -5.83 -2.67 -7.03
N PRO A 161 -6.80 -1.79 -6.71
CA PRO A 161 -7.96 -1.56 -7.57
C PRO A 161 -7.59 -1.02 -8.96
N VAL A 162 -6.59 -0.13 -9.03
CA VAL A 162 -6.11 0.46 -10.29
C VAL A 162 -5.46 -0.62 -11.15
N GLU A 163 -4.58 -1.42 -10.55
CA GLU A 163 -3.94 -2.56 -11.22
C GLU A 163 -4.97 -3.59 -11.72
N GLY A 164 -5.97 -3.91 -10.89
CA GLY A 164 -7.06 -4.81 -11.25
C GLY A 164 -7.85 -4.34 -12.48
N ILE A 165 -8.24 -3.06 -12.52
CA ILE A 165 -8.95 -2.46 -13.65
C ILE A 165 -8.08 -2.52 -14.91
N LEU A 166 -6.81 -2.13 -14.81
CA LEU A 166 -5.89 -2.13 -15.94
C LEU A 166 -5.64 -3.56 -16.48
N ASN A 167 -5.57 -4.56 -15.61
CA ASN A 167 -5.41 -5.95 -16.02
C ASN A 167 -6.63 -6.45 -16.80
N VAL A 168 -7.85 -6.11 -16.35
CA VAL A 168 -9.11 -6.56 -16.98
C VAL A 168 -9.42 -5.80 -18.26
N PHE A 169 -9.32 -4.47 -18.24
CA PHE A 169 -9.81 -3.63 -19.33
C PHE A 169 -8.71 -3.11 -20.26
N GLY A 170 -7.44 -3.18 -19.84
CA GLY A 170 -6.32 -2.62 -20.60
C GLY A 170 -6.26 -1.09 -20.60
N ASP A 171 -7.15 -0.42 -19.86
CA ASP A 171 -7.19 1.03 -19.74
C ASP A 171 -7.70 1.44 -18.35
N LEU A 172 -7.49 2.70 -17.97
CA LEU A 172 -8.01 3.30 -16.75
C LEU A 172 -9.06 4.38 -17.06
N PRO A 173 -10.13 4.47 -16.24
CA PRO A 173 -11.24 5.40 -16.47
C PRO A 173 -10.89 6.86 -16.16
N LYS A 174 -9.75 7.13 -15.51
CA LYS A 174 -9.36 8.47 -15.07
C LYS A 174 -7.89 8.74 -15.39
N GLU A 175 -7.67 9.88 -16.01
CA GLU A 175 -6.35 10.36 -16.44
C GLU A 175 -5.37 10.69 -15.31
N SER A 176 -5.90 11.01 -14.13
CA SER A 176 -5.11 11.37 -12.94
C SER A 176 -4.66 10.16 -12.10
N LEU A 177 -5.05 8.94 -12.48
CA LEU A 177 -4.64 7.74 -11.76
C LEU A 177 -3.16 7.45 -12.03
N SER A 178 -2.43 7.23 -10.94
CA SER A 178 -1.02 6.88 -10.95
C SER A 178 -0.84 5.38 -11.10
N ILE A 179 0.19 4.95 -11.81
CA ILE A 179 0.36 3.55 -12.23
C ILE A 179 1.75 3.05 -11.83
N GLY A 180 1.77 1.84 -11.27
CA GLY A 180 2.97 1.04 -11.09
C GLY A 180 3.93 1.55 -10.01
N PRO A 181 5.16 1.00 -9.97
CA PRO A 181 6.13 1.28 -8.92
C PRO A 181 6.63 2.73 -8.93
N ALA A 182 6.56 3.40 -10.09
CA ALA A 182 6.91 4.81 -10.23
C ALA A 182 5.73 5.76 -10.00
N GLN A 183 4.50 5.26 -9.83
CA GLN A 183 3.31 6.07 -9.60
C GLN A 183 3.13 7.22 -10.62
N ILE A 184 3.30 6.92 -11.90
CA ILE A 184 3.15 7.94 -12.97
C ILE A 184 1.70 7.98 -13.44
N GLN A 185 1.14 9.18 -13.58
CA GLN A 185 -0.23 9.38 -14.03
C GLN A 185 -0.45 8.92 -15.48
N LYS A 186 -1.62 8.35 -15.77
CA LYS A 186 -2.03 7.92 -17.13
C LYS A 186 -1.77 8.99 -18.18
N GLN A 187 -2.26 10.22 -17.97
CA GLN A 187 -2.06 11.32 -18.92
C GLN A 187 -0.59 11.61 -19.22
N ASN A 188 0.30 11.44 -18.23
CA ASN A 188 1.72 11.63 -18.41
C ASN A 188 2.29 10.47 -19.24
N ILE A 189 1.92 9.23 -18.95
CA ILE A 189 2.36 8.08 -19.75
C ILE A 189 2.01 8.26 -21.22
N GLU A 190 0.75 8.56 -21.54
CA GLU A 190 0.30 8.72 -22.93
C GLU A 190 1.04 9.85 -23.65
N ARG A 191 1.21 10.99 -22.99
CA ARG A 191 1.90 12.16 -23.54
C ARG A 191 3.39 11.94 -23.73
N LEU A 192 4.03 11.24 -22.78
CA LEU A 192 5.46 10.90 -22.86
C LEU A 192 5.73 9.95 -24.02
N MET A 193 4.86 8.95 -24.25
CA MET A 193 4.97 8.03 -25.38
C MET A 193 4.96 8.73 -26.75
N GLN A 194 4.31 9.89 -26.85
CA GLN A 194 4.27 10.70 -28.08
C GLN A 194 5.52 11.57 -28.25
N SER A 195 6.14 11.97 -27.13
CA SER A 195 7.18 13.01 -27.12
C SER A 195 8.60 12.44 -27.02
N TYR A 196 8.76 11.22 -26.50
CA TYR A 196 10.06 10.61 -26.21
C TYR A 196 10.25 9.30 -26.99
N PRO A 197 10.93 9.33 -28.16
CA PRO A 197 11.13 8.14 -28.98
C PRO A 197 11.93 7.04 -28.27
N GLN A 198 12.78 7.38 -27.30
CA GLN A 198 13.55 6.44 -26.47
C GLN A 198 12.65 5.41 -25.76
N LEU A 199 11.39 5.74 -25.50
CA LEU A 199 10.41 4.82 -24.90
C LEU A 199 10.03 3.67 -25.84
N ASN A 200 9.88 3.98 -27.14
CA ASN A 200 9.45 3.01 -28.16
C ASN A 200 10.62 2.31 -28.86
N ASP A 201 11.83 2.85 -28.74
CA ASP A 201 13.00 2.33 -29.42
C ASP A 201 13.31 0.89 -28.96
N PRO A 202 13.39 -0.09 -29.89
CA PRO A 202 13.62 -1.51 -29.57
C PRO A 202 14.95 -1.80 -28.85
N GLU A 203 15.97 -0.96 -29.04
CA GLU A 203 17.28 -1.11 -28.39
C GLU A 203 17.36 -0.39 -27.05
N LEU A 204 16.34 0.41 -26.71
CA LEU A 204 16.25 1.20 -25.48
C LEU A 204 15.05 0.77 -24.64
N GLY A 205 14.03 1.62 -24.50
CA GLY A 205 12.87 1.36 -23.65
C GLY A 205 12.05 0.16 -24.10
N ASN A 206 11.95 -0.07 -25.42
CA ASN A 206 11.21 -1.15 -26.04
C ASN A 206 9.80 -1.33 -25.42
N ILE A 207 9.07 -0.23 -25.24
CA ILE A 207 7.70 -0.23 -24.76
C ILE A 207 6.79 -0.47 -25.96
N ALA A 208 6.71 -1.74 -26.37
CA ALA A 208 5.79 -2.18 -27.41
C ALA A 208 4.41 -2.48 -26.81
N GLY A 209 3.34 -2.08 -27.51
CA GLY A 209 1.96 -2.40 -27.13
C GLY A 209 1.36 -1.40 -26.15
N ASN A 210 0.86 -1.88 -25.00
CA ASN A 210 0.11 -1.06 -24.05
C ASN A 210 1.05 -0.36 -23.04
N PRO A 211 1.21 0.98 -23.11
CA PRO A 211 2.16 1.69 -22.26
C PRO A 211 1.73 1.74 -20.80
N LEU A 212 0.43 1.69 -20.51
CA LEU A 212 -0.08 1.64 -19.14
C LEU A 212 0.30 0.31 -18.46
N ARG A 213 0.19 -0.81 -19.18
CA ARG A 213 0.68 -2.10 -18.69
C ARG A 213 2.20 -2.13 -18.55
N ALA A 214 2.93 -1.50 -19.47
CA ALA A 214 4.37 -1.37 -19.33
C ALA A 214 4.75 -0.58 -18.06
N ALA A 215 3.99 0.45 -17.69
CA ALA A 215 4.26 1.22 -16.47
C ALA A 215 4.12 0.39 -15.17
N LEU A 216 3.41 -0.74 -15.18
CA LEU A 216 3.38 -1.69 -14.06
C LEU A 216 4.65 -2.52 -13.92
N ASN A 217 5.46 -2.64 -14.99
CA ASN A 217 6.65 -3.47 -14.98
C ASN A 217 7.83 -2.71 -14.33
N PRO A 218 8.45 -3.23 -13.25
CA PRO A 218 9.64 -2.65 -12.63
C PRO A 218 10.80 -2.32 -13.56
N GLU A 219 10.97 -3.08 -14.64
CA GLU A 219 12.01 -2.87 -15.67
C GLU A 219 11.68 -1.69 -16.60
N LYS A 220 10.38 -1.44 -16.87
CA LYS A 220 9.93 -0.41 -17.81
C LYS A 220 9.58 0.91 -17.12
N ALA A 221 9.13 0.87 -15.87
CA ALA A 221 8.83 2.06 -15.07
C ALA A 221 9.96 3.12 -15.05
N PRO A 222 11.26 2.76 -14.94
CA PRO A 222 12.35 3.74 -14.96
C PRO A 222 12.41 4.58 -16.23
N TRP A 223 11.99 4.04 -17.37
CA TRP A 223 11.98 4.76 -18.65
C TRP A 223 10.95 5.89 -18.65
N PHE A 224 9.78 5.66 -18.07
CA PHE A 224 8.78 6.72 -17.91
C PHE A 224 9.23 7.78 -16.90
N VAL A 225 9.92 7.39 -15.83
CA VAL A 225 10.51 8.36 -14.87
C VAL A 225 11.55 9.22 -15.58
N ALA A 226 12.45 8.60 -16.35
CA ALA A 226 13.48 9.29 -17.11
C ALA A 226 12.87 10.29 -18.10
N ALA A 227 11.84 9.88 -18.85
CA ALA A 227 11.13 10.75 -19.79
C ALA A 227 10.45 11.93 -19.09
N LEU A 228 9.79 11.71 -17.95
CA LEU A 228 9.16 12.78 -17.19
C LEU A 228 10.18 13.77 -16.62
N LEU A 229 11.32 13.29 -16.14
CA LEU A 229 12.41 14.14 -15.68
C LEU A 229 13.04 14.92 -16.84
N ALA A 230 13.27 14.28 -17.99
CA ALA A 230 13.76 14.92 -19.21
C ALA A 230 12.85 16.07 -19.64
N GLU A 231 11.54 15.86 -19.55
CA GLU A 231 10.57 16.91 -19.82
C GLU A 231 10.64 18.06 -18.82
N ASN A 232 10.71 17.76 -17.54
CA ASN A 232 10.81 18.77 -16.49
C ASN A 232 12.11 19.59 -16.64
N ILE A 233 13.22 18.94 -17.00
CA ILE A 233 14.49 19.60 -17.37
C ILE A 233 14.24 20.57 -18.52
N SER A 234 13.70 20.08 -19.65
CA SER A 234 13.47 20.91 -20.85
C SER A 234 12.53 22.10 -20.58
N ARG A 235 11.47 21.89 -19.79
CA ARG A 235 10.55 22.97 -19.38
C ARG A 235 11.25 24.03 -18.53
N ARG A 236 12.12 23.60 -17.61
CA ARG A 236 12.92 24.51 -16.76
C ARG A 236 13.97 25.25 -17.56
N GLU A 237 14.66 24.58 -18.48
CA GLU A 237 15.59 25.21 -19.44
C GLU A 237 14.88 26.34 -20.19
N ALA A 238 13.72 26.06 -20.79
CA ALA A 238 12.93 27.04 -21.53
C ALA A 238 12.45 28.22 -20.66
N SER A 239 12.29 28.00 -19.35
CA SER A 239 11.84 29.01 -18.39
C SER A 239 12.98 29.72 -17.68
N GLY A 240 14.25 29.40 -17.98
CA GLY A 240 15.41 29.94 -17.27
C GLY A 240 15.45 29.58 -15.77
N LEU A 241 14.79 28.49 -15.37
CA LEU A 241 14.71 28.03 -13.98
C LEU A 241 15.88 27.09 -13.64
N PRO A 242 16.31 27.06 -12.36
CA PRO A 242 17.39 26.17 -11.95
C PRO A 242 16.99 24.70 -12.10
N ILE A 243 17.96 23.90 -12.53
CA ILE A 243 17.85 22.45 -12.73
C ILE A 243 18.70 21.79 -11.66
N THR A 244 18.05 21.38 -10.58
CA THR A 244 18.66 20.75 -9.41
C THR A 244 17.85 19.52 -9.01
N HIS A 245 18.42 18.59 -8.23
CA HIS A 245 17.63 17.48 -7.68
C HIS A 245 16.39 17.98 -6.96
N GLN A 246 16.52 19.04 -6.16
CA GLN A 246 15.39 19.58 -5.41
C GLN A 246 14.27 20.06 -6.31
N ALA A 247 14.61 20.82 -7.34
CA ALA A 247 13.67 21.28 -8.35
C ALA A 247 12.95 20.11 -9.04
N LEU A 248 13.69 19.08 -9.46
CA LEU A 248 13.12 17.94 -10.17
C LEU A 248 12.27 17.04 -9.26
N ILE A 249 12.66 16.87 -7.99
CA ILE A 249 11.86 16.15 -6.99
C ILE A 249 10.53 16.85 -6.76
N GLN A 250 10.54 18.18 -6.62
CA GLN A 250 9.31 18.96 -6.43
C GLN A 250 8.37 18.89 -7.64
N ASP A 251 8.92 18.92 -8.86
CA ASP A 251 8.12 18.77 -10.08
C ASP A 251 7.55 17.35 -10.24
N TYR A 252 8.26 16.34 -9.75
CA TYR A 252 7.84 14.94 -9.81
C TYR A 252 6.77 14.62 -8.76
N ASN A 253 7.01 14.97 -7.50
CA ASN A 253 6.12 14.70 -6.38
C ASN A 253 6.01 15.92 -5.45
N PRO A 254 4.92 16.71 -5.55
CA PRO A 254 4.71 17.87 -4.70
C PRO A 254 4.21 17.51 -3.28
N GLY A 255 4.26 16.23 -2.87
CA GLY A 255 3.78 15.69 -1.59
C GLY A 255 4.45 16.27 -0.33
N GLY A 256 5.26 17.30 -0.47
CA GLY A 256 5.81 18.09 0.62
C GLY A 256 7.09 17.53 1.21
N LYS A 257 7.42 18.03 2.41
CA LYS A 257 8.73 17.83 3.05
C LYS A 257 9.09 16.35 3.29
N ALA A 258 8.11 15.49 3.56
CA ALA A 258 8.33 14.08 3.84
C ALA A 258 8.89 13.33 2.62
N HIS A 259 8.26 13.48 1.45
CA HIS A 259 8.75 12.88 0.20
C HIS A 259 10.10 13.47 -0.20
N PHE A 260 10.27 14.80 -0.09
CA PHE A 260 11.55 15.43 -0.40
C PHE A 260 12.71 14.88 0.44
N ASN A 261 12.52 14.80 1.76
CA ASN A 261 13.53 14.27 2.68
C ASN A 261 13.83 12.80 2.37
N HIS A 262 12.78 12.00 2.16
CA HIS A 262 12.94 10.58 1.87
C HIS A 262 13.71 10.35 0.56
N VAL A 263 13.41 11.08 -0.52
CA VAL A 263 14.19 10.98 -1.77
C VAL A 263 15.66 11.35 -1.52
N HIS A 264 15.93 12.37 -0.71
CA HIS A 264 17.30 12.76 -0.38
C HIS A 264 18.06 11.68 0.41
N GLU A 265 17.39 11.03 1.37
CA GLU A 265 17.93 9.88 2.10
C GLU A 265 18.21 8.70 1.15
N GLN A 266 17.29 8.40 0.23
CA GLN A 266 17.48 7.36 -0.78
C GLN A 266 18.64 7.67 -1.73
N LEU A 267 18.84 8.93 -2.12
CA LEU A 267 20.00 9.34 -2.94
C LEU A 267 21.32 8.99 -2.24
N ILE A 268 21.45 9.25 -0.94
CA ILE A 268 22.66 8.94 -0.17
C ILE A 268 22.83 7.43 -0.01
N TRP A 269 21.74 6.73 0.29
CA TRP A 269 21.73 5.29 0.48
C TRP A 269 22.11 4.54 -0.81
N ILE A 270 21.53 4.90 -1.96
CA ILE A 270 21.82 4.27 -3.25
C ILE A 270 23.30 4.44 -3.60
N LYS A 271 23.88 5.64 -3.42
CA LYS A 271 25.31 5.86 -3.72
C LYS A 271 26.24 4.99 -2.87
N SER A 272 25.84 4.64 -1.66
CA SER A 272 26.65 3.81 -0.75
C SER A 272 26.45 2.31 -0.96
N HIS A 273 25.26 1.87 -1.35
CA HIS A 273 24.92 0.44 -1.47
C HIS A 273 24.93 -0.06 -2.93
N HIS A 274 24.84 0.86 -3.88
CA HIS A 274 24.79 0.59 -5.32
C HIS A 274 25.88 1.38 -6.09
N ALA A 275 27.08 1.47 -5.51
CA ALA A 275 28.17 2.32 -6.02
C ALA A 275 28.68 1.97 -7.44
N GLY A 276 28.44 0.74 -7.92
CA GLY A 276 28.96 0.23 -9.20
C GLY A 276 27.95 0.01 -10.33
N TRP A 277 26.77 0.63 -10.26
CA TRP A 277 25.63 0.36 -11.15
C TRP A 277 25.54 1.44 -12.22
#